data_AF-A0A8H6ISI9-F1
#
_entry.id   AF-A0A8H6ISI9-F1
#
_cell.length_a   1.000
_cell.length_b   1.000
_cell.length_c   1.000
_cell.angle_alpha   90.00
_cell.angle_beta   90.00
_cell.angle_gamma   90.00
#
_symmetry.space_group_name_H-M   'P 1'
#
loop_
_entity.id
_entity.type
_entity.pdbx_description
1 polymer ?
#
loop_
_entity_poly.entity_id
_entity_poly.type
_entity_poly.pdbx_seq_one_letter_code
_entity_poly.pdbx_strand_id
1 'polypeptide(L)'
;MVSKALIFALAAAPLVAAHGKPVMAQGNLGGNGTSLPDQGGVVPLTGPNKKTEVDTTVFQRKNIMTDGLGRTTGGGKVKVEDLESANALSGGTLPQVSSVGGSLTGVYHVVTTDGAGPLRAVLDPTATGAFSQGVELTVTQQVPGNNGNIKANGQVPGKKNNARDILERAIFKRAANVNKDFPMAFSVPDGTSCTGTVGNLQNVCLVKIANNNGAGPFGGVMAIQIPPGSTAAGGAAAAPAAKREVEFEA
;
A
#
# COMPACT_ATOMS: atom_id res chain seq x y z
N MET A 1 40.68 36.57 20.68
CA MET A 1 39.99 35.46 21.36
C MET A 1 38.53 35.85 21.63
N VAL A 2 37.61 35.56 20.71
CA VAL A 2 36.26 35.06 21.03
C VAL A 2 35.90 34.15 19.87
N SER A 3 35.65 32.90 20.25
CA SER A 3 35.47 31.75 19.41
C SER A 3 33.99 31.55 19.09
N LYS A 4 33.74 30.64 18.14
CA LYS A 4 32.55 29.77 18.01
C LYS A 4 31.58 30.09 16.88
N ALA A 5 31.87 29.45 15.75
CA ALA A 5 30.97 28.50 15.08
C ALA A 5 29.49 28.90 15.00
N LEU A 6 29.10 29.37 13.81
CA LEU A 6 27.72 29.20 13.32
C LEU A 6 27.44 27.69 13.23
N ILE A 7 26.69 27.21 14.21
CA ILE A 7 26.17 25.84 14.27
C ILE A 7 25.19 25.67 13.11
N PHE A 8 25.50 24.73 12.22
CA PHE A 8 24.56 24.09 11.32
C PHE A 8 23.36 23.60 12.15
N ALA A 9 22.23 24.31 12.08
CA ALA A 9 20.95 23.75 12.47
C ALA A 9 20.58 22.69 11.44
N LEU A 10 21.08 21.47 11.66
CA LEU A 10 20.71 20.28 10.90
C LEU A 10 19.20 20.13 11.01
N ALA A 11 18.52 20.29 9.86
CA ALA A 11 17.10 20.09 9.72
C ALA A 11 16.74 18.67 10.18
N ALA A 12 16.25 18.54 11.42
CA ALA A 12 15.45 17.40 11.82
C ALA A 12 14.10 17.54 11.12
N ALA A 13 14.08 17.22 9.82
CA ALA A 13 12.83 17.07 9.09
C ALA A 13 12.03 15.95 9.79
N PRO A 14 10.76 16.17 10.14
CA PRO A 14 9.93 15.11 10.66
C PRO A 14 9.94 13.98 9.63
N LEU A 15 10.46 12.82 10.05
CA LEU A 15 10.46 11.58 9.31
C LEU A 15 9.04 11.35 8.80
N VAL A 16 8.96 11.20 7.48
CA VAL A 16 7.75 11.17 6.66
C VAL A 16 6.65 10.35 7.34
N ALA A 17 5.56 11.03 7.70
CA ALA A 17 4.31 10.40 8.10
C ALA A 17 3.70 9.80 6.81
N ALA A 18 3.10 8.63 6.90
CA ALA A 18 2.89 7.79 5.72
C ALA A 18 1.41 7.84 5.29
N HIS A 19 1.16 8.12 4.02
CA HIS A 19 -0.05 8.87 3.63
C HIS A 19 -1.15 8.04 2.93
N GLY A 20 -0.86 6.79 2.55
CA GLY A 20 -1.84 5.85 2.03
C GLY A 20 -1.29 4.42 1.92
N LYS A 21 -2.16 3.43 2.06
CA LYS A 21 -1.79 2.00 2.11
C LYS A 21 -2.87 1.08 1.53
N PRO A 22 -2.47 -0.09 0.97
CA PRO A 22 -3.41 -1.18 0.72
C PRO A 22 -3.84 -1.77 2.07
N VAL A 23 -5.15 -1.79 2.35
CA VAL A 23 -5.68 -2.31 3.62
C VAL A 23 -6.25 -3.71 3.47
N MET A 24 -6.69 -4.05 2.26
CA MET A 24 -7.32 -5.33 1.93
C MET A 24 -6.91 -5.75 0.51
N ALA A 25 -6.66 -7.03 0.30
CA ALA A 25 -6.62 -7.64 -1.02
C ALA A 25 -7.21 -9.06 -1.03
N GLN A 26 -7.77 -9.46 -2.16
CA GLN A 26 -8.36 -10.76 -2.42
C GLN A 26 -7.98 -11.20 -3.84
N GLY A 27 -7.60 -12.47 -3.97
CA GLY A 27 -7.31 -13.09 -5.25
C GLY A 27 -8.59 -13.65 -5.88
N ASN A 28 -8.56 -13.90 -7.18
CA ASN A 28 -9.72 -14.43 -7.91
C ASN A 28 -10.12 -15.88 -7.55
N LEU A 29 -9.31 -16.60 -6.77
CA LEU A 29 -9.67 -17.88 -6.18
C LEU A 29 -10.11 -17.74 -4.71
N GLY A 30 -10.30 -16.51 -4.23
CA GLY A 30 -10.69 -16.19 -2.87
C GLY A 30 -9.51 -15.87 -1.95
N GLY A 31 -9.68 -16.16 -0.67
CA GLY A 31 -8.75 -15.75 0.38
C GLY A 31 -8.77 -14.25 0.64
N ASN A 32 -8.00 -13.81 1.63
CA ASN A 32 -7.99 -12.42 2.05
C ASN A 32 -6.63 -12.06 2.66
N GLY A 33 -6.21 -10.81 2.46
CA GLY A 33 -4.91 -10.35 2.92
C GLY A 33 -4.93 -8.87 3.29
N THR A 34 -4.03 -8.51 4.19
CA THR A 34 -3.70 -7.13 4.59
C THR A 34 -2.21 -6.90 4.36
N SER A 35 -1.73 -5.65 4.46
CA SER A 35 -0.31 -5.41 4.25
C SER A 35 0.52 -5.96 5.39
N LEU A 36 1.78 -6.35 5.13
CA LEU A 36 2.65 -6.99 6.13
C LEU A 36 2.69 -6.23 7.48
N PRO A 37 2.90 -4.90 7.52
CA PRO A 37 2.93 -4.19 8.79
C PRO A 37 1.56 -3.78 9.33
N ASP A 38 0.46 -4.06 8.61
CA ASP A 38 -0.87 -3.69 9.08
C ASP A 38 -1.21 -4.45 10.36
N GLN A 39 -1.55 -3.70 11.40
CA GLN A 39 -1.91 -4.24 12.70
C GLN A 39 -3.43 -4.50 12.82
N GLY A 40 -4.13 -4.68 11.70
CA GLY A 40 -5.50 -5.21 11.68
C GLY A 40 -6.53 -4.39 12.44
N GLY A 41 -6.62 -3.09 12.15
CA GLY A 41 -7.60 -2.18 12.76
C GLY A 41 -7.20 -1.64 14.14
N VAL A 42 -6.02 -2.01 14.67
CA VAL A 42 -5.44 -1.41 15.87
C VAL A 42 -5.04 0.06 15.63
N VAL A 43 -4.63 0.38 14.40
CA VAL A 43 -4.38 1.75 13.96
C VAL A 43 -5.69 2.34 13.44
N PRO A 44 -6.22 3.42 14.05
CA PRO A 44 -7.44 4.05 13.56
C PRO A 44 -7.27 4.50 12.11
N LEU A 45 -8.25 4.21 11.26
CA LEU A 45 -8.25 4.69 9.86
C LEU A 45 -8.66 6.16 9.73
N THR A 46 -9.18 6.75 10.80
CA THR A 46 -9.61 8.15 10.85
C THR A 46 -9.12 8.82 12.13
N GLY A 47 -8.86 10.12 12.08
CA GLY A 47 -8.35 10.90 13.20
C GLY A 47 -7.01 11.60 12.92
N PRO A 48 -6.28 12.02 13.97
CA PRO A 48 -5.02 12.73 13.79
C PRO A 48 -3.95 11.83 13.15
N ASN A 49 -3.32 12.33 12.09
CA ASN A 49 -2.29 11.69 11.26
C ASN A 49 -1.26 10.86 12.05
N LYS A 50 -0.73 11.45 13.13
CA LYS A 50 0.25 10.80 14.03
C LYS A 50 -0.24 9.50 14.69
N LYS A 51 -1.54 9.22 14.65
CA LYS A 51 -2.19 8.02 15.17
C LYS A 51 -2.71 7.09 14.08
N THR A 52 -2.98 7.60 12.87
CA THR A 52 -3.65 6.87 11.78
C THR A 52 -2.69 6.37 10.69
N GLU A 53 -1.44 6.84 10.73
CA GLU A 53 -0.44 6.61 9.67
C GLU A 53 0.71 5.69 10.11
N VAL A 54 0.68 5.19 11.35
CA VAL A 54 1.85 4.54 11.98
C VAL A 54 2.21 3.19 11.36
N ASP A 55 1.28 2.56 10.66
CA ASP A 55 1.45 1.28 9.96
C ASP A 55 1.50 1.43 8.43
N THR A 56 1.44 2.66 7.90
CA THR A 56 1.59 2.87 6.46
C THR A 56 3.06 2.73 6.06
N THR A 57 3.33 2.00 4.97
CA THR A 57 4.69 1.75 4.51
C THR A 57 5.20 2.88 3.63
N VAL A 58 6.43 3.32 3.91
CA VAL A 58 7.21 4.23 3.06
C VAL A 58 8.36 3.45 2.42
N PHE A 59 8.49 3.54 1.11
CA PHE A 59 9.63 2.98 0.37
C PHE A 59 10.70 4.04 0.11
N GLN A 60 11.97 3.62 0.03
CA GLN A 60 13.10 4.55 -0.11
C GLN A 60 13.28 5.09 -1.54
N ARG A 61 12.68 4.45 -2.54
CA ARG A 61 12.93 4.73 -3.96
C ARG A 61 11.61 4.82 -4.72
N LYS A 62 11.45 5.85 -5.54
CA LYS A 62 10.32 6.04 -6.46
C LYS A 62 10.18 4.95 -7.51
N ASN A 63 11.30 4.35 -7.90
CA ASN A 63 11.25 3.18 -8.75
C ASN A 63 10.72 2.00 -7.93
N ILE A 64 9.52 1.53 -8.25
CA ILE A 64 8.87 0.42 -7.55
C ILE A 64 9.62 -0.92 -7.73
N MET A 65 10.34 -1.07 -8.85
CA MET A 65 11.20 -2.23 -9.16
C MET A 65 12.54 -2.11 -8.40
N THR A 66 12.47 -1.92 -7.08
CA THR A 66 13.63 -1.87 -6.18
C THR A 66 13.38 -2.75 -4.98
N ASP A 67 14.42 -3.39 -4.46
CA ASP A 67 14.28 -4.38 -3.40
C ASP A 67 13.88 -3.75 -2.05
N GLY A 68 13.40 -4.61 -1.15
CA GLY A 68 13.07 -4.28 0.22
C GLY A 68 11.58 -4.01 0.44
N LEU A 69 11.16 -4.23 1.68
CA LEU A 69 9.76 -4.22 2.11
C LEU A 69 9.29 -2.86 2.63
N GLY A 70 10.19 -1.87 2.69
CA GLY A 70 9.90 -0.54 3.20
C GLY A 70 9.96 -0.46 4.73
N ARG A 71 9.47 0.67 5.26
CA ARG A 71 9.45 0.95 6.69
C ARG A 71 8.17 1.66 7.09
N THR A 72 7.70 1.43 8.30
CA THR A 72 6.61 2.18 8.92
C THR A 72 7.14 3.03 10.07
N THR A 73 6.38 4.09 10.42
CA THR A 73 6.75 5.00 11.51
C THR A 73 6.56 4.36 12.88
N GLY A 74 5.56 3.48 13.04
CA GLY A 74 5.27 2.77 14.29
C GLY A 74 6.05 1.47 14.48
N GLY A 75 6.28 0.72 13.39
CA GLY A 75 6.90 -0.63 13.43
C GLY A 75 8.35 -0.70 12.96
N GLY A 76 8.90 0.36 12.35
CA GLY A 76 10.27 0.36 11.85
C GLY A 76 10.42 -0.38 10.52
N LYS A 77 11.42 -1.26 10.37
CA LYS A 77 11.59 -2.01 9.11
C LYS A 77 10.50 -3.08 9.01
N VAL A 78 9.77 -3.10 7.89
CA VAL A 78 8.87 -4.20 7.54
C VAL A 78 9.71 -5.43 7.23
N LYS A 79 9.27 -6.60 7.70
CA LYS A 79 9.96 -7.87 7.52
C LYS A 79 9.01 -8.94 6.99
N VAL A 80 9.58 -10.02 6.43
CA VAL A 80 8.79 -11.14 5.93
C VAL A 80 8.09 -11.86 7.09
N GLU A 81 8.67 -11.85 8.28
CA GLU A 81 8.10 -12.44 9.50
C GLU A 81 6.81 -11.76 9.95
N ASP A 82 6.56 -10.52 9.52
CA ASP A 82 5.30 -9.82 9.81
C ASP A 82 4.09 -10.50 9.11
N LEU A 83 4.35 -11.38 8.13
CA LEU A 83 3.32 -12.12 7.40
C LEU A 83 2.44 -12.99 8.29
N GLU A 84 3.00 -13.63 9.32
CA GLU A 84 2.20 -14.51 10.18
C GLU A 84 1.09 -13.71 10.88
N SER A 85 1.43 -12.52 11.37
CA SER A 85 0.48 -11.59 11.98
C SER A 85 -0.54 -11.09 10.96
N ALA A 86 -0.07 -10.65 9.78
CA ALA A 86 -0.95 -10.16 8.71
C ALA A 86 -1.94 -11.24 8.23
N ASN A 87 -1.50 -12.49 8.09
CA ASN A 87 -2.35 -13.61 7.70
C ASN A 87 -3.42 -13.90 8.77
N ALA A 88 -3.03 -13.93 10.05
CA ALA A 88 -3.96 -14.13 11.17
C ALA A 88 -5.05 -13.05 11.19
N LEU A 89 -4.68 -11.79 10.99
CA LEU A 89 -5.62 -10.65 10.93
C LEU A 89 -6.57 -10.71 9.73
N SER A 90 -6.19 -11.43 8.68
CA SER A 90 -6.95 -11.54 7.42
C SER A 90 -7.81 -12.81 7.35
N GLY A 91 -7.94 -13.57 8.43
CA GLY A 91 -8.74 -14.80 8.47
C GLY A 91 -7.98 -16.08 8.11
N GLY A 92 -6.64 -16.05 8.12
CA GLY A 92 -5.76 -17.22 8.07
C GLY A 92 -5.55 -17.83 6.68
N THR A 93 -6.27 -17.37 5.66
CA THR A 93 -6.11 -17.80 4.26
C THR A 93 -5.68 -16.63 3.41
N LEU A 94 -4.42 -16.65 2.94
CA LEU A 94 -3.88 -15.62 2.05
C LEU A 94 -4.72 -15.50 0.75
N PRO A 95 -4.66 -14.35 0.06
CA PRO A 95 -5.26 -14.20 -1.26
C PRO A 95 -4.78 -15.30 -2.23
N GLN A 96 -5.71 -16.06 -2.77
CA GLN A 96 -5.43 -17.14 -3.72
C GLN A 96 -5.61 -16.61 -5.14
N VAL A 97 -4.55 -16.60 -5.93
CA VAL A 97 -4.55 -16.08 -7.30
C VAL A 97 -4.32 -17.21 -8.28
N SER A 98 -5.08 -17.22 -9.36
CA SER A 98 -4.93 -18.22 -10.42
C SER A 98 -3.65 -18.00 -11.24
N SER A 99 -3.01 -19.10 -11.63
CA SER A 99 -1.88 -19.11 -12.56
C SER A 99 -2.25 -18.76 -14.02
N VAL A 100 -3.54 -18.75 -14.36
CA VAL A 100 -4.07 -18.36 -15.68
C VAL A 100 -5.26 -17.42 -15.47
N GLY A 101 -5.22 -16.22 -16.05
CA GLY A 101 -6.22 -15.18 -15.81
C GLY A 101 -6.22 -14.68 -14.36
N GLY A 102 -5.06 -14.69 -13.70
CA GLY A 102 -4.90 -14.28 -12.31
C GLY A 102 -5.26 -12.81 -12.09
N SER A 103 -5.98 -12.50 -11.02
CA SER A 103 -6.23 -11.12 -10.62
C SER A 103 -6.21 -10.94 -9.12
N LEU A 104 -5.72 -9.77 -8.70
CA LEU A 104 -5.71 -9.30 -7.32
C LEU A 104 -6.58 -8.04 -7.25
N THR A 105 -7.64 -8.08 -6.46
CA THR A 105 -8.52 -6.94 -6.18
C THR A 105 -8.35 -6.50 -4.74
N GLY A 106 -8.62 -5.24 -4.42
CA GLY A 106 -8.45 -4.77 -3.05
C GLY A 106 -8.94 -3.36 -2.81
N VAL A 107 -8.66 -2.90 -1.60
CA VAL A 107 -8.98 -1.56 -1.12
C VAL A 107 -7.69 -0.86 -0.72
N TYR A 108 -7.53 0.36 -1.20
CA TYR A 108 -6.45 1.25 -0.83
C TYR A 108 -7.02 2.42 -0.03
N HIS A 109 -6.54 2.59 1.20
CA HIS A 109 -6.92 3.65 2.08
C HIS A 109 -5.99 4.85 1.89
N VAL A 110 -6.55 6.00 1.53
CA VAL A 110 -5.83 7.27 1.40
C VAL A 110 -6.07 8.08 2.68
N VAL A 111 -5.02 8.21 3.50
CA VAL A 111 -5.07 8.96 4.75
C VAL A 111 -5.04 10.46 4.47
N THR A 112 -4.11 10.90 3.61
CA THR A 112 -3.93 12.32 3.27
C THR A 112 -3.83 12.59 1.78
N THR A 113 -3.85 13.87 1.42
CA THR A 113 -3.86 14.36 0.04
C THR A 113 -2.68 13.89 -0.80
N ASP A 114 -1.56 13.45 -0.23
CA ASP A 114 -0.36 13.01 -0.95
C ASP A 114 -0.11 11.48 -0.88
N GLY A 115 -1.06 10.72 -0.32
CA GLY A 115 -1.03 9.26 -0.27
C GLY A 115 -1.70 8.56 -1.45
N ALA A 116 -2.29 9.32 -2.36
CA ALA A 116 -3.19 8.82 -3.40
C ALA A 116 -2.46 8.22 -4.60
N GLY A 117 -3.19 7.85 -5.64
CA GLY A 117 -2.63 7.25 -6.84
C GLY A 117 -1.90 8.24 -7.78
N PRO A 118 -1.46 7.78 -8.96
CA PRO A 118 -1.61 6.41 -9.46
C PRO A 118 -0.68 5.43 -8.74
N LEU A 119 -1.18 4.22 -8.50
CA LEU A 119 -0.46 3.07 -7.97
C LEU A 119 0.20 2.26 -9.08
N ARG A 120 1.29 1.60 -8.73
CA ARG A 120 1.90 0.49 -9.45
C ARG A 120 1.99 -0.71 -8.51
N ALA A 121 2.11 -1.91 -9.07
CA ALA A 121 2.29 -3.13 -8.30
C ALA A 121 3.37 -4.03 -8.91
N VAL A 122 4.23 -4.61 -8.07
CA VAL A 122 5.28 -5.54 -8.46
C VAL A 122 5.20 -6.79 -7.60
N LEU A 123 5.15 -7.93 -8.25
CA LEU A 123 5.17 -9.24 -7.63
C LEU A 123 6.60 -9.78 -7.56
N ASP A 124 7.05 -10.16 -6.38
CA ASP A 124 8.26 -10.95 -6.14
C ASP A 124 7.86 -12.44 -5.97
N PRO A 125 8.22 -13.32 -6.93
CA PRO A 125 7.94 -14.75 -6.88
C PRO A 125 8.55 -15.49 -5.68
N THR A 126 9.63 -14.95 -5.12
CA THR A 126 10.46 -15.62 -4.11
C THR A 126 10.03 -15.33 -2.67
N ALA A 127 9.15 -14.35 -2.49
CA ALA A 127 8.74 -13.81 -1.20
C ALA A 127 9.89 -13.34 -0.29
N THR A 128 10.97 -12.82 -0.87
CA THR A 128 12.14 -12.33 -0.14
C THR A 128 12.23 -10.79 -0.12
N GLY A 129 11.38 -10.11 -0.88
CA GLY A 129 11.43 -8.68 -1.13
C GLY A 129 12.34 -8.29 -2.31
N ALA A 130 12.65 -9.23 -3.20
CA ALA A 130 13.51 -9.07 -4.37
C ALA A 130 12.77 -8.46 -5.59
N PHE A 131 12.07 -7.36 -5.38
CA PHE A 131 11.21 -6.72 -6.39
C PHE A 131 11.96 -6.18 -7.62
N SER A 132 13.27 -5.99 -7.55
CA SER A 132 14.08 -5.61 -8.71
C SER A 132 14.09 -6.69 -9.81
N GLN A 133 13.88 -7.95 -9.43
CA GLN A 133 13.73 -9.10 -10.33
C GLN A 133 12.26 -9.55 -10.45
N GLY A 134 11.34 -8.74 -9.92
CA GLY A 134 9.93 -9.07 -9.89
C GLY A 134 9.23 -8.96 -11.24
N VAL A 135 7.94 -9.25 -11.22
CA VAL A 135 7.02 -9.10 -12.34
C VAL A 135 6.11 -7.90 -12.06
N GLU A 136 6.14 -6.89 -12.92
CA GLU A 136 5.20 -5.77 -12.80
C GLU A 136 3.79 -6.21 -13.22
N LEU A 137 2.82 -5.95 -12.35
CA LEU A 137 1.42 -6.29 -12.59
C LEU A 137 0.74 -5.19 -13.40
N THR A 138 -0.20 -5.58 -14.26
CA THR A 138 -0.98 -4.60 -15.01
C THR A 138 -2.10 -4.07 -14.14
N VAL A 139 -2.20 -2.75 -13.99
CA VAL A 139 -3.29 -2.12 -13.23
C VAL A 139 -4.58 -2.18 -14.04
N THR A 140 -5.60 -2.83 -13.51
CA THR A 140 -6.93 -2.94 -14.11
C THR A 140 -7.97 -2.03 -13.46
N GLN A 141 -7.76 -1.65 -12.19
CA GLN A 141 -8.51 -0.60 -11.51
C GLN A 141 -7.55 0.29 -10.71
N GLN A 142 -7.60 1.59 -10.96
CA GLN A 142 -6.67 2.55 -10.38
C GLN A 142 -7.31 3.36 -9.25
N VAL A 143 -6.50 3.68 -8.24
CA VAL A 143 -6.80 4.68 -7.21
C VAL A 143 -6.65 6.08 -7.81
N PRO A 144 -7.63 6.97 -7.61
CA PRO A 144 -7.54 8.32 -8.13
C PRO A 144 -6.33 9.06 -7.58
N GLY A 145 -5.68 9.83 -8.44
CA GLY A 145 -4.64 10.76 -8.04
C GLY A 145 -3.79 11.23 -9.21
N ASN A 146 -2.96 12.23 -8.96
CA ASN A 146 -2.02 12.79 -9.90
C ASN A 146 -0.65 12.92 -9.21
N ASN A 147 0.33 12.11 -9.62
CA ASN A 147 1.66 12.02 -9.00
C ASN A 147 1.59 11.86 -7.47
N GLY A 148 0.71 10.96 -6.99
CA GLY A 148 0.50 10.73 -5.57
C GLY A 148 -0.52 11.66 -4.91
N ASN A 149 -1.07 12.64 -5.63
CA ASN A 149 -1.89 13.69 -5.01
C ASN A 149 -3.38 13.60 -5.34
N ILE A 150 -4.23 13.86 -4.35
CA ILE A 150 -5.68 14.02 -4.43
C ILE A 150 -6.11 15.27 -3.64
N LYS A 151 -7.28 15.83 -3.91
CA LYS A 151 -7.87 16.90 -3.08
C LYS A 151 -8.47 16.31 -1.80
N ALA A 152 -8.60 17.12 -0.75
CA ALA A 152 -9.23 16.71 0.51
C ALA A 152 -10.65 16.14 0.33
N ASN A 153 -11.37 16.61 -0.69
CA ASN A 153 -12.70 16.10 -1.05
C ASN A 153 -12.67 14.76 -1.82
N GLY A 154 -11.50 14.18 -2.11
CA GLY A 154 -11.33 12.92 -2.84
C GLY A 154 -11.36 13.06 -4.36
N GLN A 155 -11.33 14.28 -4.92
CA GLN A 155 -11.24 14.49 -6.36
C GLN A 155 -9.78 14.62 -6.83
N VAL A 156 -9.49 14.18 -8.05
CA VAL A 156 -8.15 14.35 -8.64
C VAL A 156 -7.91 15.84 -8.97
N PRO A 157 -6.76 16.42 -8.55
CA PRO A 157 -6.36 17.76 -8.99
C PRO A 157 -6.29 17.82 -10.52
N GLY A 158 -7.06 18.73 -11.12
CA GLY A 158 -7.01 18.95 -12.56
C GLY A 158 -5.63 19.45 -13.01
N LYS A 159 -5.33 19.38 -14.31
CA LYS A 159 -4.07 19.90 -14.89
C LYS A 159 -3.83 21.40 -14.66
N LYS A 160 -4.85 22.15 -14.23
CA LYS A 160 -4.72 23.59 -13.98
C LYS A 160 -4.18 23.78 -12.57
N ASN A 161 -2.86 23.95 -12.48
CA ASN A 161 -2.18 24.53 -11.31
C ASN A 161 -2.62 25.99 -11.17
N ASN A 162 -3.87 26.22 -10.79
CA ASN A 162 -4.31 27.57 -10.48
C ASN A 162 -3.52 28.06 -9.26
N ALA A 163 -3.35 29.39 -9.15
CA ALA A 163 -2.54 29.97 -8.09
C ALA A 163 -2.97 29.51 -6.68
N ARG A 164 -4.25 29.12 -6.52
CA ARG A 164 -4.79 28.56 -5.27
C ARG A 164 -4.22 27.18 -4.94
N ASP A 165 -4.19 26.22 -5.87
CA ASP A 165 -3.59 24.89 -5.64
C ASP A 165 -2.09 25.00 -5.33
N ILE A 166 -1.37 25.91 -5.99
CA ILE A 166 0.06 26.16 -5.72
C ILE A 166 0.22 26.79 -4.33
N LEU A 167 -0.61 27.79 -4.01
CA LEU A 167 -0.58 28.49 -2.74
C LEU A 167 -0.93 27.56 -1.57
N GLU A 168 -1.93 26.69 -1.72
CA GLU A 168 -2.26 25.68 -0.70
C GLU A 168 -1.09 24.72 -0.47
N ARG A 169 -0.45 24.21 -1.52
CA ARG A 169 0.76 23.37 -1.40
C ARG A 169 1.95 24.11 -0.77
N ALA A 170 2.05 25.42 -0.99
CA ALA A 170 3.15 26.24 -0.47
C ALA A 170 2.92 26.69 1.00
N ILE A 171 1.67 26.95 1.38
CA ILE A 171 1.29 27.39 2.73
C ILE A 171 1.13 26.19 3.67
N PHE A 172 0.45 25.12 3.23
CA PHE A 172 0.29 23.93 4.05
C PHE A 172 1.55 23.05 3.93
N LYS A 173 2.45 23.18 4.90
CA LYS A 173 3.64 22.32 5.06
C LYS A 173 3.34 20.82 5.22
N ARG A 174 2.06 20.44 5.41
CA ARG A 174 1.61 19.06 5.60
C ARG A 174 0.40 18.79 4.73
N ALA A 175 0.31 17.57 4.19
CA ALA A 175 -0.85 17.09 3.47
C ALA A 175 -2.11 17.14 4.34
N ALA A 176 -3.25 17.46 3.73
CA ALA A 176 -4.53 17.50 4.43
C ALA A 176 -5.14 16.10 4.53
N ASN A 177 -5.96 15.85 5.55
CA ASN A 177 -6.65 14.57 5.70
C ASN A 177 -7.69 14.36 4.59
N VAL A 178 -7.73 13.13 4.09
CA VAL A 178 -8.70 12.63 3.11
C VAL A 178 -9.51 11.52 3.76
N ASN A 179 -8.84 10.51 4.35
CA ASN A 179 -9.41 9.33 4.98
C ASN A 179 -10.51 8.66 4.14
N LYS A 180 -10.15 8.22 2.93
CA LYS A 180 -11.08 7.56 2.01
C LYS A 180 -10.51 6.27 1.46
N ASP A 181 -11.41 5.32 1.27
CA ASP A 181 -11.13 4.05 0.62
C ASP A 181 -11.42 4.13 -0.87
N PHE A 182 -10.50 3.60 -1.66
CA PHE A 182 -10.64 3.49 -3.11
C PHE A 182 -10.38 2.06 -3.56
N PRO A 183 -11.17 1.54 -4.52
CA PRO A 183 -10.91 0.23 -5.09
C PRO A 183 -9.62 0.26 -5.91
N MET A 184 -8.88 -0.84 -5.86
CA MET A 184 -7.73 -1.09 -6.72
C MET A 184 -7.79 -2.52 -7.25
N ALA A 185 -7.24 -2.75 -8.44
CA ALA A 185 -7.13 -4.08 -9.01
C ALA A 185 -5.94 -4.18 -9.96
N PHE A 186 -5.36 -5.38 -10.00
CA PHE A 186 -4.21 -5.74 -10.81
C PHE A 186 -4.43 -7.10 -11.46
N SER A 187 -4.03 -7.26 -12.71
CA SER A 187 -3.93 -8.58 -13.35
C SER A 187 -2.52 -9.14 -13.21
N VAL A 188 -2.46 -10.43 -12.86
CA VAL A 188 -1.22 -11.20 -12.77
C VAL A 188 -0.97 -11.89 -14.09
N PRO A 189 0.23 -11.75 -14.70
CA PRO A 189 0.54 -12.42 -15.96
C PRO A 189 0.41 -13.94 -15.86
N ASP A 190 -0.09 -14.57 -16.92
CA ASP A 190 -0.22 -16.02 -17.00
C ASP A 190 1.14 -16.72 -16.84
N GLY A 191 1.12 -17.88 -16.20
CA GLY A 191 2.32 -18.67 -15.91
C GLY A 191 3.17 -18.13 -14.76
N THR A 192 2.79 -17.01 -14.14
CA THR A 192 3.42 -16.55 -12.89
C THR A 192 3.28 -17.63 -11.82
N SER A 193 4.38 -17.96 -11.16
CA SER A 193 4.43 -18.94 -10.07
C SER A 193 5.06 -18.32 -8.83
N CYS A 194 4.63 -18.78 -7.67
CA CYS A 194 5.21 -18.39 -6.40
C CYS A 194 6.05 -19.55 -5.86
N THR A 195 7.29 -19.27 -5.47
CA THR A 195 8.22 -20.26 -4.92
C THR A 195 8.61 -19.96 -3.48
N GLY A 196 8.16 -18.83 -2.93
CA GLY A 196 8.45 -18.43 -1.58
C GLY A 196 7.81 -19.37 -0.54
N THR A 197 8.53 -19.54 0.57
CA THR A 197 8.03 -20.23 1.76
C THR A 197 8.24 -19.32 2.96
N VAL A 198 7.18 -19.09 3.73
CA VAL A 198 7.21 -18.26 4.94
C VAL A 198 6.48 -18.99 6.05
N GLY A 199 7.23 -19.42 7.07
CA GLY A 199 6.69 -20.34 8.07
C GLY A 199 6.15 -21.61 7.41
N ASN A 200 4.86 -21.91 7.65
CA ASN A 200 4.17 -23.06 7.06
C ASN A 200 3.47 -22.74 5.73
N LEU A 201 3.51 -21.49 5.27
CA LEU A 201 2.87 -21.07 4.03
C LEU A 201 3.81 -21.35 2.86
N GLN A 202 3.31 -22.08 1.86
CA GLN A 202 4.04 -22.44 0.64
C GLN A 202 3.48 -21.69 -0.56
N ASN A 203 4.25 -21.60 -1.64
CA ASN A 203 3.85 -20.89 -2.86
C ASN A 203 3.47 -19.43 -2.57
N VAL A 204 4.23 -18.76 -1.71
CA VAL A 204 4.01 -17.37 -1.34
C VAL A 204 4.72 -16.46 -2.34
N CYS A 205 4.02 -15.44 -2.80
CA CYS A 205 4.61 -14.27 -3.45
C CYS A 205 4.40 -13.04 -2.57
N LEU A 206 5.25 -12.04 -2.73
CA LEU A 206 5.01 -10.71 -2.18
C LEU A 206 4.65 -9.73 -3.29
N VAL A 207 3.64 -8.90 -3.08
CA VAL A 207 3.20 -7.86 -4.01
C VAL A 207 3.41 -6.51 -3.36
N LYS A 208 4.42 -5.76 -3.84
CA LYS A 208 4.63 -4.37 -3.48
C LYS A 208 3.65 -3.51 -4.25
N ILE A 209 2.81 -2.76 -3.54
CA ILE A 209 1.84 -1.82 -4.11
C ILE A 209 2.23 -0.44 -3.62
N ALA A 210 2.53 0.50 -4.52
CA ALA A 210 2.96 1.83 -4.12
C ALA A 210 2.59 2.90 -5.16
N ASN A 211 2.37 4.12 -4.68
CA ASN A 211 2.30 5.30 -5.54
C ASN A 211 3.71 5.81 -5.91
N ASN A 212 3.78 6.78 -6.82
CA ASN A 212 5.03 7.47 -7.18
C ASN A 212 5.03 8.91 -6.66
N ASN A 213 5.23 9.10 -5.36
CA ASN A 213 5.28 10.42 -4.72
C ASN A 213 6.71 10.85 -4.31
N GLY A 214 7.00 12.15 -4.41
CA GLY A 214 8.25 12.80 -3.98
C GLY A 214 8.50 12.82 -2.48
N ALA A 215 7.45 12.92 -1.66
CA ALA A 215 7.55 12.87 -0.20
C ALA A 215 7.89 11.45 0.30
N GLY A 216 7.70 10.45 -0.56
CA GLY A 216 7.92 9.04 -0.28
C GLY A 216 6.91 8.23 -1.08
N PRO A 217 7.30 7.20 -1.83
CA PRO A 217 6.35 6.23 -2.31
C PRO A 217 5.64 5.60 -1.12
N PHE A 218 4.33 5.79 -1.06
CA PHE A 218 3.45 5.28 -0.02
C PHE A 218 2.71 4.05 -0.54
N GLY A 219 2.50 3.09 0.36
CA GLY A 219 1.73 1.90 0.05
C GLY A 219 1.99 0.79 1.06
N GLY A 220 2.23 -0.42 0.56
CA GLY A 220 2.44 -1.61 1.37
C GLY A 220 2.88 -2.82 0.56
N VAL A 221 3.28 -3.87 1.27
CA VAL A 221 3.57 -5.17 0.68
C VAL A 221 2.50 -6.15 1.15
N MET A 222 1.84 -6.83 0.21
CA MET A 222 0.84 -7.87 0.48
C MET A 222 1.46 -9.23 0.18
N ALA A 223 1.12 -10.27 0.94
CA ALA A 223 1.42 -11.63 0.54
C ALA A 223 0.23 -12.25 -0.19
N ILE A 224 0.51 -13.06 -1.20
CA ILE A 224 -0.48 -13.84 -1.95
C ILE A 224 0.03 -15.26 -2.15
N GLN A 225 -0.84 -16.18 -2.55
CA GLN A 225 -0.44 -17.49 -3.03
C GLN A 225 -0.93 -17.72 -4.46
N ILE A 226 -0.05 -18.30 -5.28
CA ILE A 226 -0.43 -18.86 -6.59
C ILE A 226 -0.13 -20.36 -6.53
N PRO A 227 -1.14 -21.20 -6.21
CA PRO A 227 -0.94 -22.64 -6.19
C PRO A 227 -0.59 -23.17 -7.59
N PRO A 228 0.31 -24.16 -7.71
CA PRO A 228 0.67 -24.74 -8.99
C PRO A 228 -0.54 -25.27 -9.76
N GLY A 229 -0.67 -24.91 -11.05
CA GLY A 229 -1.76 -25.36 -11.92
C GLY A 229 -3.15 -24.83 -11.54
N SER A 230 -3.25 -23.87 -10.63
CA SER A 230 -4.53 -23.28 -10.24
C SER A 230 -5.14 -22.48 -11.38
N THR A 231 -6.35 -22.86 -11.81
CA THR A 231 -7.14 -22.15 -12.81
C THR A 231 -8.42 -21.61 -12.16
N ALA A 232 -8.83 -20.40 -12.53
CA ALA A 232 -10.11 -19.86 -12.09
C ALA A 232 -11.23 -20.72 -12.69
N ALA A 233 -12.03 -21.37 -11.84
CA ALA A 233 -13.34 -21.85 -12.26
C ALA A 233 -14.15 -20.62 -12.71
N GLY A 234 -14.79 -20.70 -13.87
CA GLY A 234 -15.42 -19.56 -14.55
C GLY A 234 -16.21 -18.64 -13.60
N GLY A 235 -15.70 -17.41 -13.45
CA GLY A 235 -16.41 -16.22 -12.97
C GLY A 235 -17.22 -16.35 -11.68
N ALA A 236 -16.58 -16.36 -10.51
CA ALA A 236 -17.25 -15.92 -9.29
C ALA A 236 -17.18 -14.39 -9.21
N ALA A 237 -18.34 -13.74 -9.29
CA ALA A 237 -18.49 -12.29 -9.18
C ALA A 237 -17.87 -11.77 -7.87
N ALA A 238 -17.15 -10.65 -7.97
CA ALA A 238 -16.60 -9.94 -6.83
C ALA A 238 -17.71 -9.67 -5.78
N ALA A 239 -17.54 -10.21 -4.58
CA ALA A 239 -18.43 -9.90 -3.47
C ALA A 239 -18.31 -8.40 -3.16
N PRO A 240 -19.43 -7.67 -2.96
CA PRO A 240 -19.37 -6.26 -2.62
C PRO A 240 -18.65 -6.08 -1.28
N ALA A 241 -17.81 -5.05 -1.20
CA ALA A 241 -17.09 -4.67 0.00
C ALA A 241 -18.07 -4.54 1.18
N ALA A 242 -17.86 -5.35 2.22
CA ALA A 242 -18.61 -5.21 3.46
C ALA A 242 -18.31 -3.84 4.06
N LYS A 243 -19.33 -2.97 4.10
CA LYS A 243 -19.29 -1.73 4.88
C LYS A 243 -19.07 -2.11 6.34
N ARG A 244 -17.91 -1.77 6.90
CA ARG A 244 -17.70 -1.81 8.35
C ARG A 244 -18.12 -0.46 8.94
N GLU A 245 -19.43 -0.20 8.95
CA GLU A 245 -20.01 0.84 9.82
C GLU A 245 -20.10 0.23 11.23
N VAL A 246 -19.30 0.77 12.15
CA VAL A 246 -19.56 0.59 13.58
C VAL A 246 -20.25 1.86 14.03
N GLU A 247 -21.57 1.80 14.08
CA GLU A 247 -22.42 2.81 14.69
C GLU A 247 -22.16 2.80 16.20
N PHE A 248 -21.69 3.93 16.74
CA PHE A 248 -21.71 4.17 18.18
C PHE A 248 -23.01 4.92 18.47
N GLU A 249 -23.98 4.24 19.07
CA GLU A 249 -25.10 4.90 19.73
C GLU A 249 -24.60 5.70 20.95
N ALA A 250 -25.31 6.81 21.19
CA ALA A 250 -25.01 7.86 22.16
C ALA A 250 -25.18 7.45 23.63
#